data_AF-A0AA88SVZ1-F1
#
_entry.id   AF-A0AA88SVZ1-F1
#
_cell.length_a   1.000
_cell.length_b   1.000
_cell.length_c   1.000
_cell.angle_alpha   90.00
_cell.angle_beta   90.00
_cell.angle_gamma   90.00
#
_symmetry.space_group_name_H-M   'P 1'
#
loop_
_entity.id
_entity.type
_entity.pdbx_description
1 polymer ?
#
loop_
_entity_poly.entity_id
_entity_poly.type
_entity_poly.pdbx_seq_one_letter_code
_entity_poly.pdbx_strand_id
1 'polypeptide(L)'
;MAVYPALFCSCVVTVLTLTNGRALPTDSLKSSVKLQVENIISRIQKHKDEFQILHKMILDSPELLPELQSDKPIEGLSSMVEMLNNFQRVLHSLPKGHMSQLHSDVSTLQHYLEDRMSSLQCTHRKTGTEKNLEDFLKNHSMYYITLRHVALDRLQKYIQRLNHNLEQLRTC
;
A
#
# COMPACT_ATOMS: atom_id res chain seq x y z
N MET A 1 -38.80 31.21 -30.15
CA MET A 1 -38.30 30.97 -28.78
C MET A 1 -37.83 29.53 -28.69
N ALA A 2 -36.52 29.28 -28.72
CA ALA A 2 -35.97 27.94 -28.57
C ALA A 2 -34.64 28.02 -27.81
N VAL A 3 -34.72 27.88 -26.48
CA VAL A 3 -33.56 27.73 -25.59
C VAL A 3 -33.84 26.51 -24.73
N TYR A 4 -33.67 25.31 -25.29
CA TYR A 4 -33.90 24.05 -24.57
C TYR A 4 -32.80 22.97 -24.66
N PRO A 5 -31.85 22.95 -25.62
CA PRO A 5 -30.85 21.87 -25.63
C PRO A 5 -29.69 22.09 -24.65
N ALA A 6 -29.32 23.34 -24.34
CA ALA A 6 -28.17 23.64 -23.47
C ALA A 6 -28.42 23.31 -21.97
N LEU A 7 -29.68 23.47 -21.51
CA LEU A 7 -30.06 23.21 -20.12
C LEU A 7 -30.05 21.70 -19.79
N PHE A 8 -30.43 20.85 -20.75
CA PHE A 8 -30.41 19.40 -20.56
C PHE A 8 -28.99 18.84 -20.44
N CYS A 9 -28.04 19.34 -21.24
CA CYS A 9 -26.64 18.92 -21.15
C CYS A 9 -26.02 19.27 -19.79
N SER A 10 -26.33 20.44 -19.25
CA SER A 10 -25.81 20.87 -17.94
C SER A 10 -26.29 19.94 -16.82
N CYS A 11 -27.60 19.64 -16.76
CA CYS A 11 -28.15 18.78 -15.71
C CYS A 11 -27.61 17.34 -15.76
N VAL A 12 -27.37 16.78 -16.95
CA VAL A 12 -26.83 15.42 -17.10
C VAL A 12 -25.37 15.35 -16.60
N VAL A 13 -24.57 16.38 -16.87
CA VAL A 13 -23.18 16.46 -16.37
C VAL A 13 -23.17 16.57 -14.84
N THR A 14 -24.05 17.36 -14.23
CA THR A 14 -24.13 17.47 -12.76
C THR A 14 -24.58 16.17 -12.10
N VAL A 15 -25.51 15.43 -12.71
CA VAL A 15 -25.95 14.12 -12.19
C VAL A 15 -24.85 13.06 -12.36
N LEU A 16 -24.05 13.13 -13.42
CA LEU A 16 -22.90 12.24 -13.62
C LEU A 16 -21.76 12.51 -12.64
N THR A 17 -21.50 13.78 -12.27
CA THR A 17 -20.51 14.10 -11.23
C THR A 17 -20.99 13.72 -9.82
N LEU A 18 -22.30 13.72 -9.57
CA LEU A 18 -22.90 13.28 -8.31
C LEU A 18 -22.96 11.74 -8.15
N THR A 19 -22.99 10.98 -9.25
CA THR A 19 -23.14 9.51 -9.21
C THR A 19 -21.82 8.72 -9.20
N ASN A 20 -20.69 9.36 -9.51
CA ASN A 20 -19.36 8.73 -9.45
C ASN A 20 -18.77 8.61 -8.04
N GLY A 21 -19.48 9.08 -7.01
CA GLY A 21 -19.08 8.93 -5.60
C GLY A 21 -19.65 7.70 -4.90
N ARG A 22 -20.18 6.70 -5.62
CA ARG A 22 -20.65 5.48 -4.97
C ARG A 22 -19.44 4.72 -4.42
N ALA A 23 -19.31 4.74 -3.09
CA ALA A 23 -18.39 3.89 -2.35
C ALA A 23 -18.50 2.46 -2.89
N LEU A 24 -17.36 1.85 -3.24
CA LEU A 24 -17.35 0.45 -3.66
C LEU A 24 -18.12 -0.38 -2.61
N PRO A 25 -19.04 -1.27 -3.03
CA PRO A 25 -19.63 -2.23 -2.13
C PRO A 25 -18.52 -2.93 -1.35
N THR A 26 -18.65 -2.98 -0.02
CA THR A 26 -17.58 -3.46 0.87
C THR A 26 -17.04 -4.84 0.46
N ASP A 27 -17.91 -5.71 -0.09
CA ASP A 27 -17.54 -7.04 -0.56
C ASP A 27 -16.73 -7.03 -1.87
N SER A 28 -16.99 -6.07 -2.75
CA SER A 28 -16.21 -5.83 -3.96
C SER A 28 -14.81 -5.33 -3.61
N LEU A 29 -14.72 -4.36 -2.69
CA LEU A 29 -13.43 -3.87 -2.17
C LEU A 29 -12.62 -5.00 -1.53
N LYS A 30 -13.25 -5.81 -0.67
CA LYS A 30 -12.61 -6.96 -0.02
C LYS A 30 -12.02 -7.94 -1.04
N SER A 31 -12.74 -8.19 -2.13
CA SER A 31 -12.30 -9.06 -3.22
C SER A 31 -11.10 -8.46 -3.98
N SER A 32 -11.15 -7.17 -4.33
CA SER A 32 -10.05 -6.46 -4.99
C SER A 32 -8.80 -6.41 -4.12
N VAL A 33 -8.95 -6.10 -2.82
CA VAL A 33 -7.86 -6.11 -1.85
C VAL A 33 -7.25 -7.50 -1.73
N LYS A 34 -8.08 -8.55 -1.61
CA LYS A 34 -7.60 -9.93 -1.52
C LYS A 34 -6.80 -10.36 -2.76
N LEU A 35 -7.33 -10.10 -3.96
CA LEU A 35 -6.61 -10.39 -5.20
C LEU A 35 -5.26 -9.66 -5.26
N GLN A 36 -5.24 -8.39 -4.82
CA GLN A 36 -4.03 -7.59 -4.83
C GLN A 36 -2.98 -8.09 -3.82
N VAL A 37 -3.42 -8.52 -2.64
CA VAL A 37 -2.57 -9.20 -1.65
C VAL A 37 -1.94 -10.45 -2.25
N GLU A 38 -2.72 -11.30 -2.91
CA GLU A 38 -2.23 -12.53 -3.54
C GLU A 38 -1.18 -12.25 -4.63
N ASN A 39 -1.42 -11.22 -5.46
CA ASN A 39 -0.45 -10.76 -6.48
C ASN A 39 0.87 -10.30 -5.85
N ILE A 40 0.81 -9.51 -4.77
CA ILE A 40 1.99 -9.03 -4.05
C ILE A 40 2.78 -10.22 -3.47
N ILE A 41 2.12 -11.16 -2.79
CA ILE A 41 2.77 -12.33 -2.19
C ILE A 41 3.46 -13.16 -3.27
N SER A 42 2.76 -13.48 -4.36
CA SER A 42 3.32 -14.25 -5.48
C SER A 42 4.56 -13.58 -6.07
N ARG A 43 4.52 -12.25 -6.23
CA ARG A 43 5.65 -11.49 -6.78
C ARG A 43 6.84 -11.41 -5.83
N ILE A 44 6.60 -11.27 -4.53
CA ILE A 44 7.68 -11.33 -3.52
C ILE A 44 8.32 -12.72 -3.54
N GLN A 45 7.52 -13.78 -3.62
CA GLN A 45 8.06 -15.15 -3.68
C GLN A 45 8.96 -15.34 -4.90
N LYS A 46 8.51 -14.90 -6.09
CA LYS A 46 9.32 -14.93 -7.31
C LYS A 46 10.65 -14.18 -7.13
N HIS A 47 10.63 -13.00 -6.50
CA HIS A 47 11.86 -12.26 -6.21
C HIS A 47 12.76 -12.98 -5.18
N LYS A 48 12.19 -13.66 -4.18
CA LYS A 48 13.00 -14.45 -3.23
C LYS A 48 13.69 -15.62 -3.95
N ASP A 49 12.99 -16.27 -4.87
CA ASP A 49 13.50 -17.40 -5.65
C ASP A 49 14.67 -17.01 -6.57
N GLU A 50 14.58 -15.84 -7.21
CA GLU A 50 15.65 -15.29 -8.04
C GLU A 50 16.93 -14.92 -7.23
N PHE A 51 16.79 -14.71 -5.91
CA PHE A 51 17.87 -14.26 -5.01
C PHE A 51 18.28 -15.29 -3.95
N GLN A 52 17.97 -16.58 -4.15
CA GLN A 52 18.26 -17.66 -3.18
C GLN A 52 19.74 -17.76 -2.80
N ILE A 53 20.67 -17.37 -3.67
CA ILE A 53 22.12 -17.40 -3.41
C ILE A 53 22.52 -16.38 -2.35
N LEU A 54 21.79 -15.26 -2.22
CA LEU A 54 22.14 -14.19 -1.29
C LEU A 54 21.51 -14.34 0.10
N HIS A 55 20.42 -15.11 0.20
CA HIS A 55 19.68 -15.33 1.46
C HIS A 55 20.55 -15.92 2.58
N LYS A 56 21.61 -16.66 2.27
CA LYS A 56 22.55 -17.19 3.28
C LYS A 56 23.50 -16.14 3.86
N MET A 57 23.64 -14.97 3.23
CA MET A 57 24.59 -13.92 3.64
C MET A 57 23.92 -12.68 4.22
N ILE A 58 22.58 -12.60 4.20
CA ILE A 58 21.87 -11.40 4.63
C ILE A 58 21.64 -11.47 6.14
N LEU A 59 22.09 -10.44 6.85
CA LEU A 59 21.82 -10.25 8.27
C LEU A 59 20.31 -10.03 8.47
N ASP A 60 19.64 -11.00 9.08
CA ASP A 60 18.35 -10.75 9.73
C ASP A 60 18.61 -9.89 10.97
N SER A 61 18.61 -8.56 10.78
CA SER A 61 18.69 -7.63 11.91
C SER A 61 17.30 -7.08 12.22
N PRO A 62 16.72 -7.40 13.40
CA PRO A 62 15.47 -6.81 13.87
C PRO A 62 15.50 -5.28 13.92
N GLU A 63 16.69 -4.70 14.04
CA GLU A 63 16.93 -3.25 14.21
C GLU A 63 16.84 -2.46 12.91
N LEU A 64 16.93 -3.12 11.74
CA LEU A 64 16.81 -2.44 10.44
C LEU A 64 15.34 -2.08 10.19
N LEU A 65 15.06 -0.83 9.79
CA LEU A 65 13.72 -0.35 9.41
C LEU A 65 12.65 -0.48 10.53
N PRO A 66 12.87 0.07 11.74
CA PRO A 66 11.96 -0.07 12.88
C PRO A 66 10.54 0.47 12.61
N GLU A 67 10.33 1.25 11.56
CA GLU A 67 9.04 1.73 11.08
C GLU A 67 8.20 0.64 10.40
N LEU A 68 8.84 -0.43 9.89
CA LEU A 68 8.18 -1.55 9.20
C LEU A 68 7.87 -2.72 10.13
N GLN A 69 7.19 -2.47 11.26
CA GLN A 69 6.86 -3.54 12.19
C GLN A 69 5.66 -4.34 11.68
N SER A 70 5.93 -5.48 11.03
CA SER A 70 4.89 -6.41 10.59
C SER A 70 4.11 -7.03 11.75
N ASP A 71 4.68 -6.99 12.96
CA ASP A 71 4.14 -7.64 14.16
C ASP A 71 3.13 -6.82 14.95
N LYS A 72 2.98 -5.52 14.63
CA LYS A 72 1.93 -4.71 15.21
C LYS A 72 0.55 -5.16 14.74
N PRO A 73 -0.47 -5.17 15.63
CA PRO A 73 -1.84 -5.42 15.22
C PRO A 73 -2.30 -4.35 14.23
N ILE A 74 -3.19 -4.73 13.32
CA ILE A 74 -3.82 -3.78 12.40
C ILE A 74 -4.96 -3.10 13.14
N GLU A 75 -4.83 -1.79 13.38
CA GLU A 75 -5.75 -0.98 14.19
C GLU A 75 -6.93 -0.40 13.37
N GLY A 76 -6.91 -0.57 12.05
CA GLY A 76 -7.90 0.02 11.13
C GLY A 76 -7.24 0.57 9.87
N LEU A 77 -8.03 1.16 8.98
CA LEU A 77 -7.56 1.66 7.67
C LEU A 77 -6.43 2.67 7.77
N SER A 78 -6.48 3.60 8.73
CA SER A 78 -5.44 4.62 8.92
C SER A 78 -4.08 3.98 9.21
N SER A 79 -4.04 2.96 10.06
CA SER A 79 -2.81 2.20 10.33
C SER A 79 -2.31 1.45 9.10
N MET A 80 -3.24 0.98 8.26
CA MET A 80 -2.86 0.23 7.06
C MET A 80 -2.21 1.11 6.00
N VAL A 81 -2.83 2.26 5.71
CA VAL A 81 -2.30 3.23 4.74
C VAL A 81 -0.97 3.78 5.21
N GLU A 82 -0.82 4.08 6.50
CA GLU A 82 0.45 4.54 7.06
C GLU A 82 1.57 3.50 6.88
N MET A 83 1.30 2.24 7.20
CA MET A 83 2.29 1.17 7.04
C MET A 83 2.66 0.96 5.56
N LEU A 84 1.68 0.98 4.65
CA LEU A 84 1.94 0.89 3.20
C LEU A 84 2.75 2.08 2.68
N ASN A 85 2.50 3.29 3.18
CA ASN A 85 3.29 4.48 2.84
C ASN A 85 4.76 4.32 3.27
N ASN A 86 5.01 3.76 4.47
CA ASN A 86 6.37 3.45 4.90
C ASN A 86 7.03 2.39 3.99
N PHE A 87 6.32 1.32 3.63
CA PHE A 87 6.82 0.34 2.67
C PHE A 87 7.13 0.99 1.31
N GLN A 88 6.26 1.86 0.81
CA GLN A 88 6.50 2.58 -0.44
C GLN A 88 7.78 3.42 -0.35
N ARG A 89 8.00 4.17 0.72
CA ARG A 89 9.24 4.98 0.89
C ARG A 89 10.48 4.10 0.81
N VAL A 90 10.47 2.96 1.51
CA VAL A 90 11.60 2.02 1.46
C VAL A 90 11.76 1.46 0.05
N LEU A 91 10.70 0.96 -0.57
CA LEU A 91 10.76 0.42 -1.93
C LEU A 91 11.30 1.48 -2.92
N HIS A 92 10.88 2.74 -2.81
CA HIS A 92 11.33 3.84 -3.68
C HIS A 92 12.82 4.18 -3.52
N SER A 93 13.39 3.91 -2.35
CA SER A 93 14.84 4.05 -2.13
C SER A 93 15.66 2.94 -2.78
N LEU A 94 15.04 1.82 -3.15
CA LEU A 94 15.73 0.67 -3.75
C LEU A 94 15.88 0.85 -5.28
N PRO A 95 16.91 0.25 -5.88
CA PRO A 95 17.04 0.21 -7.34
C PRO A 95 15.80 -0.40 -8.01
N LYS A 96 15.20 0.36 -8.95
CA LYS A 96 13.89 0.04 -9.56
C LYS A 96 13.83 -1.34 -10.24
N GLY A 97 14.89 -1.75 -10.96
CA GLY A 97 15.09 -3.09 -11.53
C GLY A 97 13.81 -3.85 -11.91
N HIS A 98 13.74 -5.13 -11.51
CA HIS A 98 12.54 -5.98 -11.67
C HIS A 98 11.41 -5.69 -10.64
N MET A 99 11.59 -4.68 -9.77
CA MET A 99 10.65 -4.36 -8.70
C MET A 99 9.50 -3.46 -9.15
N SER A 100 9.57 -2.84 -10.34
CA SER A 100 8.59 -1.85 -10.82
C SER A 100 7.14 -2.33 -10.69
N GLN A 101 6.89 -3.60 -11.00
CA GLN A 101 5.56 -4.18 -10.85
C GLN A 101 5.16 -4.37 -9.38
N LEU A 102 6.09 -4.72 -8.49
CA LEU A 102 5.79 -4.78 -7.05
C LEU A 102 5.42 -3.41 -6.50
N HIS A 103 6.11 -2.36 -6.94
CA HIS A 103 5.74 -0.98 -6.59
C HIS A 103 4.33 -0.64 -7.03
N SER A 104 4.00 -0.95 -8.28
CA SER A 104 2.65 -0.76 -8.81
C SER A 104 1.65 -1.53 -7.97
N ASP A 105 1.96 -2.78 -7.64
CA ASP A 105 1.02 -3.63 -6.93
C ASP A 105 0.72 -3.10 -5.51
N VAL A 106 1.76 -2.67 -4.79
CA VAL A 106 1.63 -2.03 -3.47
C VAL A 106 0.90 -0.69 -3.57
N SER A 107 1.17 0.11 -4.62
CA SER A 107 0.48 1.37 -4.86
C SER A 107 -1.00 1.21 -5.14
N THR A 108 -1.38 0.20 -5.94
CA THR A 108 -2.78 -0.12 -6.20
C THR A 108 -3.49 -0.54 -4.92
N LEU A 109 -2.84 -1.36 -4.08
CA LEU A 109 -3.40 -1.74 -2.78
C LEU A 109 -3.62 -0.50 -1.89
N GLN A 110 -2.62 0.37 -1.78
CA GLN A 110 -2.75 1.59 -1.00
C GLN A 110 -3.89 2.48 -1.49
N HIS A 111 -4.03 2.64 -2.81
CA HIS A 111 -5.11 3.43 -3.39
C HIS A 111 -6.50 2.90 -3.01
N TYR A 112 -6.70 1.57 -3.04
CA TYR A 112 -7.95 0.96 -2.58
C TYR A 112 -8.27 1.28 -1.11
N LEU A 113 -7.24 1.35 -0.26
CA LEU A 113 -7.42 1.67 1.16
C LEU A 113 -7.67 3.17 1.37
N GLU A 114 -7.01 4.04 0.61
CA GLU A 114 -7.21 5.50 0.65
C GLU A 114 -8.61 5.91 0.17
N ASP A 115 -9.10 5.29 -0.91
CA ASP A 115 -10.47 5.47 -1.39
C ASP A 115 -11.47 5.04 -0.32
N ARG A 116 -11.19 3.93 0.35
CA ARG A 116 -12.02 3.44 1.45
C ARG A 116 -11.99 4.39 2.66
N MET A 117 -10.81 4.87 3.06
CA MET A 117 -10.67 5.88 4.11
C MET A 117 -11.48 7.12 3.79
N SER A 118 -11.39 7.61 2.54
CA SER A 118 -12.14 8.78 2.07
C SER A 118 -13.65 8.55 2.16
N SER A 119 -14.12 7.36 1.77
CA SER A 119 -15.54 7.02 1.86
C SER A 119 -16.08 6.92 3.29
N LEU A 120 -15.22 6.55 4.25
CA LEU A 120 -15.54 6.46 5.68
C LEU A 120 -15.19 7.74 6.45
N GLN A 121 -14.66 8.76 5.78
CA GLN A 121 -14.20 10.02 6.38
C GLN A 121 -13.16 9.80 7.49
N CYS A 122 -12.29 8.80 7.33
CA CYS A 122 -11.20 8.56 8.27
C CYS A 122 -10.20 9.73 8.27
N THR A 123 -9.69 10.09 9.44
CA THR A 123 -8.57 11.03 9.55
C THR A 123 -7.25 10.34 9.19
N HIS A 124 -6.44 11.00 8.35
CA HIS A 124 -5.08 10.54 8.11
C HIS A 124 -4.24 10.66 9.38
N ARG A 125 -3.66 9.54 9.80
CA ARG A 125 -2.62 9.52 10.83
C ARG A 125 -1.30 9.87 10.16
N LYS A 126 -0.78 11.08 10.40
CA LYS A 126 0.62 11.40 10.08
C LYS A 126 1.45 11.15 11.32
N THR A 127 2.29 10.14 11.28
CA THR A 127 3.32 9.95 12.30
C THR A 127 4.56 10.76 11.93
N GLY A 128 5.17 11.42 12.92
CA GLY A 128 6.37 12.23 12.72
C GLY A 128 7.63 11.42 12.38
N THR A 129 7.51 10.11 12.12
CA THR A 129 8.62 9.18 11.83
C THR A 129 9.10 9.26 10.39
N GLU A 130 8.36 9.95 9.52
CA GLU A 130 8.66 10.12 8.09
C GLU A 130 10.11 10.59 7.84
N LYS A 131 10.54 11.63 8.55
CA LYS A 131 11.89 12.20 8.39
C LYS A 131 12.98 11.24 8.85
N ASN A 132 12.74 10.51 9.94
CA ASN A 132 13.72 9.56 10.48
C ASN A 132 13.96 8.40 9.50
N LEU A 133 12.88 7.89 8.89
CA LEU A 133 12.98 6.83 7.88
C LEU A 133 13.74 7.31 6.65
N GLU A 134 13.45 8.52 6.15
CA GLU A 134 14.16 9.07 4.99
C GLU A 134 15.66 9.27 5.25
N ASP A 135 16.02 9.81 6.42
CA ASP A 135 17.41 10.00 6.82
C ASP A 135 18.13 8.64 6.99
N PHE A 136 17.46 7.65 7.57
CA PHE A 136 17.97 6.28 7.66
C PHE A 136 18.25 5.69 6.27
N LEU A 137 17.31 5.80 5.33
CA LEU A 137 17.45 5.26 3.97
C LEU A 137 18.58 5.94 3.19
N LYS A 138 18.75 7.25 3.35
CA LYS A 138 19.87 7.99 2.74
C LYS A 138 21.21 7.49 3.28
N ASN A 139 21.33 7.37 4.60
CA ASN A 139 22.55 6.95 5.28
C ASN A 139 22.94 5.49 4.99
N HIS A 140 21.97 4.64 4.63
CA HIS A 140 22.18 3.21 4.37
C HIS A 140 21.96 2.81 2.92
N SER A 141 21.95 3.77 1.98
CA SER A 141 21.69 3.53 0.55
C SER A 141 22.63 2.50 -0.10
N MET A 142 23.87 2.37 0.41
CA MET A 142 24.83 1.35 -0.06
C MET A 142 24.43 -0.09 0.31
N TYR A 143 23.60 -0.28 1.34
CA TYR A 143 23.12 -1.57 1.82
C TYR A 143 21.78 -1.99 1.20
N TYR A 144 21.48 -1.50 -0.02
CA TYR A 144 20.19 -1.70 -0.68
C TYR A 144 19.79 -3.18 -0.83
N ILE A 145 20.74 -4.11 -0.86
CA ILE A 145 20.42 -5.54 -0.97
C ILE A 145 19.84 -6.08 0.34
N THR A 146 20.48 -5.79 1.47
CA THR A 146 19.98 -6.11 2.81
C THR A 146 18.65 -5.41 3.07
N LEU A 147 18.56 -4.11 2.75
CA LEU A 147 17.32 -3.34 2.89
C LEU A 147 16.19 -3.93 2.06
N ARG A 148 16.45 -4.32 0.81
CA ARG A 148 15.47 -4.99 -0.04
C ARG A 148 14.97 -6.27 0.61
N HIS A 149 15.88 -7.13 1.07
CA HIS A 149 15.48 -8.41 1.66
C HIS A 149 14.60 -8.22 2.90
N VAL A 150 15.04 -7.40 3.85
CA VAL A 150 14.29 -7.12 5.08
C VAL A 150 12.94 -6.47 4.77
N ALA A 151 12.89 -5.51 3.83
CA ALA A 151 11.65 -4.86 3.44
C ALA A 151 10.67 -5.83 2.80
N LEU A 152 11.12 -6.72 1.91
CA LEU A 152 10.26 -7.70 1.24
C LEU A 152 9.74 -8.77 2.20
N ASP A 153 10.57 -9.21 3.14
CA ASP A 153 10.13 -10.16 4.17
C ASP A 153 9.02 -9.55 5.06
N ARG A 154 9.24 -8.32 5.54
CA ARG A 154 8.27 -7.60 6.36
C ARG A 154 7.00 -7.25 5.59
N LEU A 155 7.13 -6.87 4.32
CA LEU A 155 5.98 -6.61 3.45
C LEU A 155 5.15 -7.87 3.27
N GLN A 156 5.77 -9.02 3.01
CA GLN A 156 5.07 -10.28 2.87
C GLN A 156 4.28 -10.63 4.14
N LYS A 157 4.93 -10.57 5.32
CA LYS A 157 4.29 -10.82 6.62
C LYS A 157 3.11 -9.86 6.86
N TYR A 158 3.31 -8.58 6.60
CA TYR A 158 2.29 -7.56 6.76
C TYR A 158 1.08 -7.77 5.83
N ILE A 159 1.33 -8.04 4.55
CA ILE A 159 0.30 -8.28 3.54
C ILE A 159 -0.50 -9.56 3.85
N GLN A 160 0.18 -10.62 4.27
CA GLN A 160 -0.48 -11.82 4.78
C GLN A 160 -1.40 -11.48 5.95
N ARG A 161 -0.93 -10.68 6.91
CA ARG A 161 -1.76 -10.25 8.04
C ARG A 161 -2.95 -9.42 7.60
N LEU A 162 -2.78 -8.50 6.65
CA LEU A 162 -3.87 -7.71 6.07
C LEU A 162 -4.96 -8.63 5.51
N ASN A 163 -4.59 -9.69 4.80
CA ASN A 163 -5.53 -10.68 4.25
C ASN A 163 -6.38 -11.36 5.34
N HIS A 164 -5.81 -11.60 6.53
CA HIS A 164 -6.52 -12.19 7.66
C HIS A 164 -7.41 -11.18 8.40
N ASN A 165 -7.17 -9.87 8.20
CA ASN A 165 -7.82 -8.78 8.92
C ASN A 165 -8.67 -7.89 8.01
N LEU A 166 -9.21 -8.45 6.91
CA LEU A 166 -10.02 -7.69 5.94
C LEU A 166 -11.30 -7.06 6.54
N GLU A 167 -11.77 -7.53 7.70
CA GLU A 167 -12.87 -6.89 8.42
C GLU A 167 -12.51 -5.48 8.93
N GLN A 168 -11.21 -5.21 9.15
CA GLN A 168 -10.69 -3.90 9.54
C GLN A 168 -10.78 -2.86 8.40
N LEU A 169 -11.22 -3.24 7.19
CA LEU A 169 -11.55 -2.31 6.10
C LEU A 169 -12.83 -1.49 6.37
N ARG A 170 -13.53 -1.78 7.47
CA ARG A 170 -14.74 -1.08 7.93
C ARG A 170 -14.47 -0.08 9.04
N THR A 171 -13.26 -0.07 9.59
CA THR A 171 -12.86 0.73 10.74
C THR A 171 -11.75 1.70 10.35
N CYS A 172 -11.87 2.93 10.86
CA CYS A 172 -10.74 3.80 11.09
C CYS A 172 -10.23 3.50 12.51
#